data_AF-A0A2E2M800-F1
#
_entry.id   AF-A0A2E2M800-F1
#
_cell.length_a   1.000
_cell.length_b   1.000
_cell.length_c   1.000
_cell.angle_alpha   90.00
_cell.angle_beta   90.00
_cell.angle_gamma   90.00
#
_symmetry.space_group_name_H-M   'P 1'
#
loop_
_entity.id
_entity.type
_entity.pdbx_description
1 polymer ?
#
loop_
_entity_poly.entity_id
_entity_poly.type
_entity_poly.pdbx_seq_one_letter_code
_entity_poly.pdbx_strand_id
1 'polypeptide(L)' 'MTRRNKRRSELREGEIAKLLSEAQRAHNQITWTMRSLKPQERHYKAILALHDAIGIALLEITGEEAPWVRIGPGRMPE' A
#
# COMPACT_ATOMS: atom_id res chain seq x y z
N MET A 1 9.13 -38.21 9.04
CA MET A 1 9.51 -37.15 8.07
C MET A 1 8.36 -36.14 7.97
N THR A 2 8.47 -35.00 8.63
CA THR A 2 7.54 -33.88 8.45
C THR A 2 7.74 -33.29 7.05
N ARG A 3 6.70 -33.32 6.21
CA ARG A 3 6.69 -32.61 4.92
C ARG A 3 6.92 -31.12 5.19
N ARG A 4 8.17 -30.67 5.08
CA ARG A 4 8.53 -29.26 5.14
C ARG A 4 8.02 -28.65 3.83
N ASN A 5 6.84 -28.03 3.85
CA ASN A 5 6.32 -27.33 2.68
C ASN A 5 7.37 -26.31 2.23
N LYS A 6 7.89 -26.50 1.01
CA LYS A 6 8.87 -25.60 0.42
C LYS A 6 8.17 -24.23 0.28
N ARG A 7 8.66 -23.22 1.01
CA ARG A 7 8.14 -21.85 0.89
C ARG A 7 8.40 -21.39 -0.54
N ARG A 8 7.42 -20.70 -1.12
CA ARG A 8 7.51 -20.15 -2.46
C ARG A 8 8.31 -18.85 -2.41
N SER A 9 9.05 -18.57 -3.48
CA SER A 9 9.86 -17.35 -3.62
C SER A 9 9.03 -16.13 -4.04
N GLU A 10 7.93 -16.33 -4.76
CA GLU A 10 7.13 -15.27 -5.37
C GLU A 10 5.62 -15.51 -5.22
N LEU A 11 4.85 -14.43 -5.27
CA LEU A 11 3.38 -14.45 -5.27
C LEU A 11 2.84 -14.91 -6.63
N ARG A 12 1.68 -15.58 -6.64
CA ARG A 12 0.90 -15.82 -7.88
C ARG A 12 0.12 -14.58 -8.25
N GLU A 13 -0.27 -14.49 -9.51
CA GLU A 13 -1.17 -13.44 -10.01
C GLU A 13 -2.42 -13.22 -9.14
N GLY A 14 -3.09 -14.30 -8.71
CA GLY A 14 -4.25 -14.18 -7.82
C GLY A 14 -3.91 -13.63 -6.42
N GLU A 15 -2.71 -13.92 -5.91
CA GLU A 15 -2.22 -13.40 -4.63
C GLU A 15 -1.82 -11.92 -4.78
N ILE A 16 -1.25 -11.54 -5.92
CA ILE A 16 -0.94 -10.15 -6.29
C ILE A 16 -2.23 -9.33 -6.40
N ALA A 17 -3.24 -9.82 -7.11
CA ALA A 17 -4.53 -9.14 -7.26
C ALA A 17 -5.21 -8.92 -5.89
N LYS A 18 -5.15 -9.92 -5.01
CA LYS A 18 -5.66 -9.80 -3.64
C LYS A 18 -4.88 -8.75 -2.84
N LEU A 19 -3.55 -8.79 -2.91
CA LEU A 19 -2.68 -7.82 -2.24
C LEU A 19 -2.98 -6.38 -2.70
N LEU A 20 -3.15 -6.16 -4.01
CA LEU A 20 -3.51 -4.85 -4.57
C LEU A 20 -4.86 -4.35 -4.04
N SER A 21 -5.87 -5.24 -3.96
CA SER A 21 -7.18 -4.91 -3.40
C SER A 21 -7.11 -4.55 -1.91
N GLU A 22 -6.36 -5.31 -1.11
CA GLU A 22 -6.15 -5.03 0.31
C GLU A 22 -5.40 -3.72 0.52
N ALA A 23 -4.37 -3.46 -0.29
CA ALA A 23 -3.59 -2.23 -0.21
C ALA A 23 -4.42 -1.00 -0.61
N GLN A 24 -5.29 -1.11 -1.63
CA GLN A 24 -6.23 -0.04 -2.00
C GLN A 24 -7.23 0.24 -0.87
N ARG A 25 -7.73 -0.80 -0.19
CA ARG A 25 -8.59 -0.63 0.98
C ARG A 25 -7.85 0.08 2.11
N ALA A 26 -6.60 -0.28 2.37
CA ALA A 26 -5.76 0.35 3.38
C ALA A 26 -5.51 1.84 3.04
N HIS A 27 -5.19 2.16 1.78
CA HIS A 27 -5.03 3.54 1.33
C HIS A 27 -6.28 4.40 1.60
N ASN A 28 -7.47 3.88 1.27
CA ASN A 28 -8.73 4.60 1.50
C ASN A 28 -8.96 4.89 2.99
N GLN A 29 -8.69 3.90 3.86
CA GLN A 29 -8.83 4.06 5.31
C GLN A 29 -7.80 5.03 5.89
N ILE A 30 -6.53 4.90 5.49
CA ILE A 30 -5.43 5.77 5.94
C ILE A 30 -5.72 7.22 5.55
N THR A 31 -6.11 7.45 4.29
CA THR A 31 -6.43 8.80 3.78
C THR A 31 -7.55 9.44 4.60
N TRP A 32 -8.58 8.67 4.95
CA TRP A 32 -9.66 9.14 5.82
C TRP A 32 -9.15 9.52 7.21
N THR A 33 -8.34 8.67 7.85
CA THR A 33 -7.73 8.95 9.16
C THR A 33 -6.82 10.18 9.14
N MET A 34 -6.02 10.35 8.08
CA MET A 34 -5.09 11.47 7.95
C MET A 34 -5.80 12.82 7.81
N ARG A 35 -7.01 12.87 7.21
CA ARG A 35 -7.81 14.10 7.09
C ARG A 35 -8.17 14.72 8.44
N SER A 36 -8.22 13.92 9.50
CA SER A 36 -8.51 14.38 10.86
C SER A 36 -7.27 14.86 11.62
N LEU A 37 -6.07 14.72 11.05
CA LEU A 37 -4.80 14.99 11.70
C LEU A 37 -4.10 16.19 11.05
N LYS A 38 -3.39 16.97 11.87
CA LYS A 38 -2.55 18.06 11.36
C LYS A 38 -1.24 17.49 10.78
N PRO A 39 -0.77 17.95 9.60
CA PRO A 39 0.41 17.40 8.94
C PRO A 39 1.70 17.42 9.75
N GLN A 40 1.85 18.42 10.62
CA GLN A 40 3.03 18.58 11.48
C GLN A 40 3.09 17.57 12.62
N GLU A 41 1.97 16.95 12.98
CA GLU A 41 1.86 16.07 14.14
C GLU A 41 2.55 14.73 13.90
N ARG A 42 3.13 14.17 14.96
CA ARG A 42 3.86 12.90 14.92
C ARG A 42 3.02 11.77 14.32
N HIS A 43 1.74 11.68 14.67
CA HIS A 43 0.85 10.63 14.18
C HIS A 43 0.60 10.73 12.68
N TYR A 44 0.40 11.94 12.15
CA TYR A 44 0.24 12.15 10.71
C TYR A 44 1.48 11.65 9.96
N LYS A 45 2.68 12.09 10.40
CA LYS A 45 3.95 11.71 9.77
C LYS A 45 4.19 10.19 9.81
N ALA A 46 3.87 9.55 10.94
CA ALA A 46 4.01 8.11 11.08
C ALA A 46 3.05 7.33 10.16
N ILE A 47 1.80 7.79 10.03
CA ILE A 47 0.81 7.17 9.14
C ILE A 47 1.18 7.38 7.67
N LEU A 48 1.68 8.58 7.31
CA LEU A 48 2.18 8.85 5.96
C LEU A 48 3.35 7.93 5.61
N ALA A 49 4.33 7.76 6.51
CA ALA A 49 5.44 6.85 6.29
C ALA A 49 5.01 5.38 6.09
N LEU A 50 3.96 4.94 6.81
CA LEU A 50 3.36 3.61 6.59
C LEU A 50 2.70 3.51 5.21
N HIS A 51 1.97 4.54 4.81
CA HIS A 51 1.31 4.62 3.50
C HIS A 51 2.33 4.57 2.35
N ASP A 52 3.43 5.33 2.47
CA ASP A 52 4.53 5.33 1.50
C ASP A 52 5.23 3.97 1.43
N ALA A 53 5.47 3.33 2.58
CA ALA A 53 6.09 2.01 2.65
C ALA A 53 5.25 0.93 1.95
N ILE A 54 3.91 1.00 2.04
CA ILE A 54 3.02 0.12 1.29
C ILE A 54 3.19 0.35 -0.22
N GLY A 55 3.27 1.62 -0.65
CA GLY A 55 3.47 1.97 -2.06
C GLY A 55 4.79 1.42 -2.62
N ILE A 56 5.88 1.56 -1.87
CA ILE A 56 7.21 1.03 -2.25
C ILE A 56 7.15 -0.51 -2.34
N ALA A 57 6.57 -1.17 -1.34
CA ALA A 57 6.46 -2.63 -1.34
C ALA A 57 5.65 -3.16 -2.52
N LEU A 58 4.57 -2.46 -2.91
CA LEU A 58 3.81 -2.82 -4.10
C LEU A 58 4.64 -2.70 -5.36
N LEU A 59 5.40 -1.62 -5.53
CA LEU A 59 6.29 -1.43 -6.68
C LEU A 59 7.34 -2.54 -6.78
N GLU A 60 7.93 -2.96 -5.65
CA GLU A 60 8.92 -4.05 -5.63
C GLU A 60 8.30 -5.41 -6.01
N ILE A 61 7.03 -5.65 -5.63
CA ILE A 61 6.32 -6.91 -5.88
C ILE A 61 5.77 -6.98 -7.30
N THR A 62 5.20 -5.89 -7.82
CA THR A 62 4.46 -5.89 -9.09
C THR A 62 5.23 -5.27 -10.23
N GLY A 63 6.30 -4.50 -9.94
CA GLY A 63 6.99 -3.66 -10.92
C GLY A 63 6.19 -2.41 -11.35
N GLU A 64 5.01 -2.19 -10.75
CA GLU A 64 4.12 -1.08 -11.09
C GLU A 64 3.89 -0.16 -9.89
N GLU A 65 3.84 1.14 -10.14
CA GLU A 65 3.45 2.10 -9.11
C GLU A 65 2.03 1.83 -8.59
N ALA A 66 1.85 1.99 -7.28
CA ALA A 66 0.56 1.82 -6.64
C ALA A 66 -0.50 2.74 -7.29
N PRO A 67 -1.76 2.31 -7.40
CA PRO A 67 -2.81 3.06 -8.12
C PRO A 67 -3.01 4.51 -7.64
N TRP A 68 -2.79 4.77 -6.35
CA TRP A 68 -2.89 6.12 -5.77
C TRP A 68 -1.63 6.98 -5.97
N VAL A 69 -0.48 6.38 -6.32
CA VAL A 69 0.76 7.09 -6.68
C VAL A 69 0.71 7.52 -8.15
N ARG A 70 0.07 6.72 -9.01
CA ARG A 70 -0.18 7.05 -10.42
C ARG A 70 -1.03 8.31 -10.61
N ILE A 71 -1.78 8.73 -9.59
CA ILE A 71 -2.42 10.04 -9.58
C ILE A 71 -1.36 11.08 -9.22
N GLY A 72 -0.64 11.56 -10.24
CA GLY A 72 0.33 12.64 -10.09
C GLY A 72 -0.27 13.89 -9.41
N PRO A 73 0.59 14.84 -8.98
CA PRO A 73 0.27 15.95 -8.07
C PRO A 73 -0.63 17.04 -8.71
N GLY A 74 -1.82 16.67 -9.18
CA GLY A 74 -2.74 17.57 -9.88
C GLY A 74 -4.18 17.07 -10.04
N ARG A 75 -4.54 15.89 -9.49
CA ARG A 75 -5.94 15.45 -9.43
C ARG A 75 -6.37 15.24 -7.98
N MET A 76 -6.73 16.33 -7.31
CA MET A 76 -7.74 16.22 -6.26
C MET A 76 -9.08 15.88 -6.94
N PRO A 77 -9.82 14.86 -6.48
CA PRO A 77 -11.23 14.74 -6.83
C PRO A 77 -11.98 15.91 -6.20
N GLU A 78 -12.79 16.60 -7.01
CA GLU A 78 -13.72 17.66 -6.59
C GLU A 78 -14.71 17.18 -5.51
#